data_AF-A0A4Y8DJN1-F1
#
_entry.id   AF-A0A4Y8DJN1-F1
#
_cell.length_a   1.000
_cell.length_b   1.000
_cell.length_c   1.000
_cell.angle_alpha   90.00
_cell.angle_beta   90.00
_cell.angle_gamma   90.00
#
_symmetry.space_group_name_H-M   'P 1'
#
loop_
_entity.id
_entity.type
_entity.pdbx_description
1 polymer ?
#
loop_
_entity_poly.entity_id
_entity_poly.type
_entity_poly.pdbx_seq_one_letter_code
_entity_poly.pdbx_strand_id
1 'polypeptide(L)'
;MDIIEGLTRSDQIYGPLEEENQANLPNIRQFISAVNLTIPSGPSKDLQIHDGTARLHGRITIPILSQNATFSENNRNWTALQAFAPTLEKFICNASISLMKDLKANHPMPQGRARNDYEAALEICQRPLPAGKKAMPFSDGIRSVNCFSHVRISANVSMGNPWEKLAPDTDTRACGPWVVVVPWGAWHIFGNWSHGGRIVIADGIDRELKPGDHLHMRKEEYVYNTPFAPFPGNQRYQFEYFMPHIPEHNGQMFEEMAEIAKGQETECPETVMDSVAFGGKINDPAGPQY
;
A
#
# COMPACT_ATOMS: atom_id res chain seq x y z
N MET A 1 36.34 -29.97 20.07
CA MET A 1 36.88 -29.01 21.05
C MET A 1 37.44 -27.83 20.28
N ASP A 2 36.65 -27.06 19.54
CA ASP A 2 35.38 -26.35 19.86
C ASP A 2 35.70 -24.88 19.99
N ILE A 3 35.65 -24.16 18.86
CA ILE A 3 35.30 -22.74 18.80
C ILE A 3 34.62 -22.52 17.43
N ILE A 4 33.31 -22.70 17.36
CA ILE A 4 32.46 -22.07 16.33
C ILE A 4 31.30 -21.45 17.10
N GLU A 5 31.59 -20.35 17.79
CA GLU A 5 30.61 -19.32 18.13
C GLU A 5 30.45 -18.41 16.91
N GLY A 6 29.21 -18.01 16.64
CA GLY A 6 28.93 -16.84 15.80
C GLY A 6 28.61 -17.16 14.34
N LEU A 7 27.58 -17.98 14.10
CA LEU A 7 26.82 -17.95 12.86
C LEU A 7 26.26 -16.54 12.62
N THR A 8 27.00 -15.76 11.83
CA THR A 8 26.50 -14.84 10.79
C THR A 8 25.22 -14.09 11.11
N ARG A 9 25.34 -13.00 11.88
CA ARG A 9 24.41 -11.87 11.77
C ARG A 9 24.65 -11.21 10.41
N SER A 10 23.70 -11.33 9.51
CA SER A 10 23.58 -10.43 8.37
C SER A 10 23.27 -9.04 8.91
N ASP A 11 24.10 -8.08 8.55
CA ASP A 11 23.95 -6.67 8.84
C ASP A 11 22.59 -6.18 8.32
N GLN A 12 21.60 -6.15 9.22
CA GLN A 12 20.46 -5.25 9.08
C GLN A 12 21.03 -3.83 9.03
N ILE A 13 20.80 -3.14 7.92
CA ILE A 13 21.20 -1.76 7.68
C ILE A 13 20.41 -0.86 8.66
N TYR A 14 20.88 -0.78 9.90
CA TYR A 14 20.37 0.15 10.90
C TYR A 14 21.02 1.51 10.65
N GLY A 15 20.27 2.44 10.04
CA GLY A 15 20.62 3.87 9.98
C GLY A 15 20.22 4.60 11.27
N PRO A 16 20.50 5.92 11.37
CA PRO A 16 20.10 6.78 12.49
C PRO A 16 18.59 7.10 12.40
N LEU A 17 17.77 6.08 12.63
CA LEU A 17 16.34 6.03 12.25
C LEU A 17 15.45 6.97 13.08
N GLU A 18 15.85 7.31 14.32
CA GLU A 18 15.04 8.15 15.21
C GLU A 18 15.07 9.63 14.82
N GLU A 19 16.26 10.16 14.47
CA GLU A 19 16.43 11.55 14.03
C GLU A 19 15.71 11.79 12.69
N GLU A 20 15.84 10.87 11.74
CA GLU A 20 15.12 10.97 10.46
C GLU A 20 13.60 10.87 10.66
N ASN A 21 13.14 9.99 11.55
CA ASN A 21 11.72 9.91 11.87
C ASN A 21 11.22 11.23 12.48
N GLN A 22 11.93 11.81 13.45
CA GLN A 22 11.56 13.10 14.05
C GLN A 22 11.55 14.24 13.02
N ALA A 23 12.53 14.28 12.12
CA ALA A 23 12.63 15.32 11.09
C ALA A 23 11.50 15.23 10.05
N ASN A 24 11.07 14.02 9.67
CA ASN A 24 10.08 13.82 8.62
C ASN A 24 8.64 13.85 9.11
N LEU A 25 8.39 13.50 10.38
CA LEU A 25 7.03 13.37 10.92
C LEU A 25 6.16 14.63 10.79
N PRO A 26 6.67 15.86 11.01
CA PRO A 26 5.89 17.07 10.78
C PRO A 26 5.37 17.18 9.34
N ASN A 27 6.21 16.87 8.34
CA ASN A 27 5.85 16.94 6.92
C ASN A 27 4.80 15.88 6.56
N ILE A 28 4.98 14.65 7.06
CA ILE A 28 4.01 13.55 6.86
C ILE A 28 2.65 13.93 7.46
N ARG A 29 2.63 14.41 8.71
CA ARG A 29 1.41 14.84 9.40
C ARG A 29 0.70 15.97 8.66
N GLN A 30 1.45 16.98 8.23
CA GLN A 30 0.90 18.12 7.51
C GLN A 30 0.24 17.69 6.21
N PHE A 31 0.90 16.82 5.44
CA PHE A 31 0.35 16.30 4.19
C PHE A 31 -0.91 15.46 4.42
N ILE A 32 -0.85 14.47 5.31
CA ILE A 32 -1.97 13.56 5.59
C ILE A 32 -3.19 14.31 6.13
N SER A 33 -2.98 15.37 6.92
CA SER A 33 -4.07 16.20 7.44
C SER A 33 -4.73 17.06 6.37
N ALA A 34 -4.03 17.35 5.26
CA ALA A 34 -4.49 18.23 4.20
C ALA A 34 -5.21 17.49 3.05
N VAL A 35 -5.14 16.15 3.03
CA VAL A 35 -5.71 15.31 1.99
C VAL A 35 -6.84 14.46 2.57
N ASN A 36 -7.88 14.21 1.76
CA ASN A 36 -8.98 13.36 2.20
C ASN A 36 -8.53 11.91 2.22
N LEU A 37 -8.65 11.29 3.39
CA LEU A 37 -8.36 9.88 3.59
C LEU A 37 -9.57 9.05 3.18
N THR A 38 -9.35 7.95 2.48
CA THR A 38 -10.37 6.93 2.26
C THR A 38 -10.30 5.91 3.38
N ILE A 39 -11.45 5.57 3.96
CA ILE A 39 -11.52 4.46 4.91
C ILE A 39 -11.63 3.17 4.10
N PRO A 40 -10.74 2.18 4.30
CA PRO A 40 -10.85 0.89 3.63
C PRO A 40 -12.23 0.27 3.89
N SER A 41 -12.96 -0.04 2.82
CA SER A 41 -14.25 -0.72 2.85
C SER A 41 -14.19 -2.02 2.05
N GLY A 42 -14.93 -3.05 2.47
CA GLY A 42 -14.93 -4.37 1.81
C GLY A 42 -14.16 -5.44 2.60
N PRO A 43 -13.57 -6.47 1.95
CA PRO A 43 -12.85 -7.55 2.64
C PRO A 43 -11.61 -7.05 3.40
N SER A 44 -11.08 -5.88 3.04
CA SER A 44 -9.97 -5.15 3.66
C SER A 44 -10.44 -4.25 4.81
N LYS A 45 -11.29 -4.77 5.69
CA LYS A 45 -11.86 -3.99 6.80
C LYS A 45 -10.76 -3.60 7.79
N ASP A 46 -10.76 -2.34 8.20
CA ASP A 46 -9.94 -1.88 9.31
C ASP A 46 -10.41 -2.56 10.62
N LEU A 47 -9.51 -3.29 11.26
CA LEU A 47 -9.77 -3.95 12.55
C LEU A 47 -9.28 -3.13 13.74
N GLN A 48 -8.68 -1.97 13.50
CA GLN A 48 -8.36 -1.04 14.56
C GLN A 48 -9.65 -0.42 15.10
N ILE A 49 -9.80 -0.43 16.42
CA ILE A 49 -10.88 0.30 17.08
C ILE A 49 -10.45 1.77 17.16
N HIS A 50 -11.22 2.64 16.51
CA HIS A 50 -11.06 4.09 16.57
C HIS A 50 -12.10 4.65 17.52
N ASP A 51 -11.75 4.79 18.80
CA ASP A 51 -12.63 5.36 19.84
C ASP A 51 -12.71 6.90 19.79
N GLY A 52 -12.53 7.49 18.60
CA GLY A 52 -12.48 8.94 18.41
C GLY A 52 -11.17 9.61 18.87
N THR A 53 -10.23 8.87 19.46
CA THR A 53 -8.91 9.40 19.87
C THR A 53 -7.92 9.51 18.70
N ALA A 54 -8.05 8.64 17.69
CA ALA A 54 -7.34 8.74 16.42
C ALA A 54 -7.91 9.89 15.57
N ARG A 55 -7.34 11.10 15.70
CA ARG A 55 -7.78 12.29 14.94
C ARG A 55 -7.64 12.14 13.42
N LEU A 56 -6.81 11.22 12.94
CA LEU A 56 -6.54 10.95 11.53
C LEU A 56 -6.43 9.44 11.31
N HIS A 57 -7.33 8.86 10.52
CA HIS A 57 -7.23 7.45 10.10
C HIS A 57 -7.73 7.26 8.67
N GLY A 58 -7.15 6.30 7.95
CA GLY A 58 -7.50 5.97 6.57
C GLY A 58 -6.29 5.88 5.64
N ARG A 59 -6.53 5.93 4.33
CA ARG A 59 -5.56 5.65 3.26
C ARG A 59 -5.54 6.76 2.21
N ILE A 60 -4.39 6.95 1.58
CA ILE A 60 -4.21 7.75 0.35
C ILE A 60 -3.39 6.92 -0.63
N THR A 61 -3.76 6.91 -1.91
CA THR A 61 -2.92 6.38 -3.01
C THR A 61 -2.45 7.54 -3.90
N ILE A 62 -1.13 7.72 -4.00
CA ILE A 62 -0.51 8.78 -4.80
C ILE A 62 0.16 8.12 -6.02
N PRO A 63 -0.25 8.47 -7.26
CA PRO A 63 0.48 8.01 -8.45
C PRO A 63 1.88 8.65 -8.47
N ILE A 64 2.90 7.92 -8.93
CA ILE A 64 4.26 8.48 -9.03
C ILE A 64 4.53 9.05 -10.43
N LEU A 65 3.95 8.44 -11.46
CA LEU A 65 4.31 8.74 -12.86
C LEU A 65 3.50 9.89 -13.47
N SER A 66 2.18 9.87 -13.32
CA SER A 66 1.29 10.84 -13.97
C SER A 66 0.16 11.30 -13.06
N GLN A 67 -0.27 12.55 -13.26
CA GLN A 67 -1.42 13.13 -12.57
C GLN A 67 -2.69 12.31 -12.78
N ASN A 68 -3.55 12.28 -11.76
CA ASN A 68 -4.88 11.67 -11.81
C ASN A 68 -5.95 12.63 -11.28
N ALA A 69 -7.21 12.16 -11.19
CA ALA A 69 -8.32 12.99 -10.72
C ALA A 69 -8.11 13.52 -9.29
N THR A 70 -7.42 12.77 -8.43
CA THR A 70 -7.16 13.10 -7.02
C THR A 70 -5.96 14.01 -6.83
N PHE A 71 -4.94 13.86 -7.68
CA PHE A 71 -3.67 14.59 -7.65
C PHE A 71 -3.36 15.15 -9.04
N SER A 72 -4.02 16.26 -9.36
CA SER A 72 -3.79 17.06 -10.56
C SER A 72 -3.80 18.54 -10.22
N GLU A 73 -3.21 19.37 -11.08
CA GLU A 73 -3.08 20.83 -10.87
C GLU A 73 -4.41 21.55 -10.53
N ASN A 74 -5.53 20.99 -10.95
CA ASN A 74 -6.86 21.55 -10.72
C ASN A 74 -7.55 21.00 -9.45
N ASN A 75 -6.92 20.06 -8.74
CA ASN A 75 -7.47 19.45 -7.53
C ASN A 75 -6.98 20.16 -6.25
N ARG A 76 -7.85 20.28 -5.25
CA ARG A 76 -7.51 20.85 -3.93
C ARG A 76 -6.31 20.19 -3.24
N ASN A 77 -6.05 18.91 -3.51
CA ASN A 77 -4.94 18.17 -2.91
C ASN A 77 -3.57 18.55 -3.53
N TRP A 78 -3.55 19.28 -4.65
CA TRP A 78 -2.33 19.55 -5.42
C TRP A 78 -1.31 20.37 -4.63
N THR A 79 -1.73 21.44 -3.98
CA THR A 79 -0.83 22.30 -3.19
C THR A 79 -0.20 21.54 -2.03
N ALA A 80 -0.98 20.68 -1.36
CA ALA A 80 -0.46 19.84 -0.29
C ALA A 80 0.58 18.83 -0.82
N LEU A 81 0.30 18.21 -1.97
CA LEU A 81 1.24 17.32 -2.63
C LEU A 81 2.51 18.03 -3.08
N GLN A 82 2.43 19.22 -3.69
CA GLN A 82 3.60 19.99 -4.11
C GLN A 82 4.51 20.34 -2.93
N ALA A 83 3.94 20.74 -1.79
CA ALA A 83 4.70 21.00 -0.58
C ALA A 83 5.37 19.73 -0.02
N PHE A 84 4.72 18.58 -0.16
CA PHE A 84 5.24 17.29 0.32
C PHE A 84 6.19 16.60 -0.67
N ALA A 85 6.17 16.99 -1.96
CA ALA A 85 6.90 16.32 -3.03
C ALA A 85 8.40 16.13 -2.74
N PRO A 86 9.16 17.11 -2.21
CA PRO A 86 10.57 16.89 -1.89
C PRO A 86 10.81 15.80 -0.83
N THR A 87 9.92 15.70 0.16
CA THR A 87 10.00 14.64 1.19
C THR A 87 9.66 13.29 0.58
N LEU A 88 8.59 13.24 -0.22
CA LEU A 88 8.18 12.01 -0.89
C LEU A 88 9.23 11.52 -1.90
N GLU A 89 9.90 12.42 -2.61
CA GLU A 89 11.01 12.08 -3.50
C GLU A 89 12.15 11.39 -2.76
N LYS A 90 12.58 11.95 -1.63
CA LYS A 90 13.61 11.34 -0.77
C LYS A 90 13.20 9.92 -0.40
N PHE A 91 11.94 9.72 -0.03
CA PHE A 91 11.44 8.41 0.36
C PHE A 91 11.39 7.41 -0.79
N ILE A 92 10.90 7.82 -1.96
CA ILE A 92 10.87 6.97 -3.16
C ILE A 92 12.30 6.57 -3.56
N CYS A 93 13.25 7.51 -3.54
CA CYS A 93 14.66 7.22 -3.83
C CYS A 93 15.24 6.19 -2.85
N ASN A 94 15.03 6.38 -1.55
CA ASN A 94 15.50 5.45 -0.52
C ASN A 94 14.89 4.06 -0.69
N ALA A 95 13.58 3.97 -0.90
CA ALA A 95 12.88 2.71 -1.13
C ALA A 95 13.36 2.01 -2.41
N SER A 96 13.59 2.76 -3.49
CA SER A 96 14.04 2.21 -4.77
C SER A 96 15.46 1.66 -4.67
N ILE A 97 16.37 2.40 -4.02
CA ILE A 97 17.75 1.96 -3.78
C ILE A 97 17.78 0.74 -2.86
N SER A 98 16.93 0.72 -1.82
CA SER A 98 16.80 -0.40 -0.90
C SER A 98 16.36 -1.67 -1.65
N LEU A 99 15.30 -1.58 -2.46
CA LEU A 99 14.82 -2.70 -3.27
C LEU A 99 15.83 -3.13 -4.33
N MET A 100 16.51 -2.19 -4.99
CA MET A 100 17.57 -2.52 -5.95
C MET A 100 18.67 -3.39 -5.32
N LYS A 101 19.12 -3.02 -4.11
CA LYS A 101 20.17 -3.76 -3.39
C LYS A 101 19.70 -5.17 -3.04
N ASP A 102 18.48 -5.29 -2.52
CA ASP A 102 17.87 -6.57 -2.18
C ASP A 102 17.75 -7.49 -3.41
N LEU A 103 17.14 -6.98 -4.49
CA LEU A 103 16.95 -7.75 -5.72
C LEU A 103 18.28 -8.17 -6.35
N LYS A 104 19.32 -7.33 -6.33
CA LYS A 104 20.65 -7.70 -6.83
C LYS A 104 21.30 -8.80 -6.02
N ALA A 105 21.07 -8.83 -4.70
CA ALA A 105 21.66 -9.83 -3.82
C ALA A 105 20.88 -11.16 -3.86
N ASN A 106 19.55 -11.08 -3.80
CA ASN A 106 18.68 -12.23 -3.53
C ASN A 106 17.92 -12.73 -4.76
N HIS A 107 17.73 -11.87 -5.78
CA HIS A 107 16.97 -12.17 -6.99
C HIS A 107 17.66 -11.67 -8.27
N PRO A 108 18.95 -11.99 -8.50
CA PRO A 108 19.72 -11.37 -9.59
C PRO A 108 19.22 -11.72 -11.00
N MET A 109 18.59 -12.89 -11.15
CA MET A 109 17.99 -13.36 -12.40
C MET A 109 16.72 -14.16 -12.10
N PRO A 110 15.60 -13.49 -11.80
CA PRO A 110 14.37 -14.19 -11.49
C PRO A 110 13.98 -15.05 -12.69
N GLN A 111 13.83 -16.36 -12.46
CA GLN A 111 13.40 -17.34 -13.46
C GLN A 111 14.31 -17.45 -14.70
N GLY A 112 15.64 -17.30 -14.54
CA GLY A 112 16.61 -17.54 -15.62
C GLY A 112 16.67 -16.45 -16.69
N ARG A 113 16.25 -15.22 -16.36
CA ARG A 113 16.11 -14.11 -17.29
C ARG A 113 17.33 -13.21 -17.34
N ALA A 114 17.45 -12.47 -18.44
CA ALA A 114 18.57 -11.58 -18.72
C ALA A 114 18.60 -10.29 -17.87
N ARG A 115 17.48 -9.90 -17.25
CA ARG A 115 17.33 -8.67 -16.44
C ARG A 115 16.64 -8.95 -15.12
N ASN A 116 17.00 -8.18 -14.08
CA ASN A 116 16.33 -8.25 -12.77
C ASN A 116 15.03 -7.42 -12.75
N ASP A 117 14.19 -7.64 -11.74
CA ASP A 117 12.89 -6.96 -11.60
C ASP A 117 13.03 -5.43 -11.49
N TYR A 118 14.10 -4.95 -10.84
CA TYR A 118 14.36 -3.52 -10.69
C TYR A 118 14.60 -2.83 -12.03
N GLU A 119 15.45 -3.41 -12.88
CA GLU A 119 15.76 -2.89 -14.22
C GLU A 119 14.51 -2.84 -15.11
N ALA A 120 13.69 -3.89 -15.05
CA ALA A 120 12.42 -3.94 -15.80
C ALA A 120 11.45 -2.85 -15.35
N ALA A 121 11.28 -2.63 -14.04
CA ALA A 121 10.45 -1.55 -13.53
C ALA A 121 11.00 -0.16 -13.84
N LEU A 122 12.32 0.04 -13.72
CA LEU A 122 12.96 1.30 -14.01
C LEU A 122 12.70 1.73 -15.45
N GLU A 123 12.84 0.80 -16.41
CA GLU A 123 12.53 1.05 -17.82
C GLU A 123 11.07 1.52 -17.99
N ILE A 124 10.11 0.84 -17.35
CA ILE A 124 8.68 1.21 -17.43
C ILE A 124 8.46 2.61 -16.85
N CYS A 125 9.02 2.91 -15.69
CA CYS A 125 8.88 4.19 -15.01
C CYS A 125 9.55 5.35 -15.77
N GLN A 126 10.53 5.06 -16.64
CA GLN A 126 11.21 6.04 -17.48
C GLN A 126 10.51 6.30 -18.82
N ARG A 127 9.46 5.53 -19.16
CA ARG A 127 8.74 5.71 -20.43
C ARG A 127 8.16 7.12 -20.54
N PRO A 128 8.16 7.70 -21.74
CA PRO A 128 7.44 8.94 -21.99
C PRO A 128 5.98 8.81 -21.58
N LEU A 129 5.42 9.87 -21.00
CA LEU A 129 4.01 9.88 -20.65
C LEU A 129 3.14 9.85 -21.93
N PRO A 130 1.98 9.19 -21.90
CA PRO A 130 1.03 9.26 -23.00
C PRO A 130 0.62 10.70 -23.33
N ALA A 131 0.28 10.96 -24.59
CA ALA A 131 -0.18 12.28 -25.03
C ALA A 131 -1.35 12.79 -24.16
N GLY A 132 -1.27 14.05 -23.72
CA GLY A 132 -2.28 14.68 -22.87
C GLY A 132 -2.20 14.35 -21.38
N LYS A 133 -1.29 13.46 -20.95
CA LYS A 133 -1.00 13.22 -19.53
C LYS A 133 0.09 14.17 -19.04
N LYS A 134 -0.10 14.69 -17.83
CA LYS A 134 0.88 15.53 -17.14
C LYS A 134 1.66 14.72 -16.11
N ALA A 135 2.93 15.05 -15.94
CA ALA A 135 3.79 14.44 -14.92
C ALA A 135 3.38 14.88 -13.51
N MET A 136 3.67 14.02 -12.55
CA MET A 136 3.66 14.37 -11.13
C MET A 136 4.75 15.43 -10.83
N PRO A 137 4.61 16.22 -9.75
CA PRO A 137 5.48 17.36 -9.48
C PRO A 137 6.80 16.89 -8.83
N PHE A 138 7.46 15.91 -9.45
CA PHE A 138 8.73 15.38 -8.99
C PHE A 138 9.89 15.83 -9.89
N SER A 139 11.09 15.94 -9.32
CA SER A 139 12.31 16.27 -10.05
C SER A 139 12.67 15.22 -11.12
N ASP A 140 13.45 15.61 -12.13
CA ASP A 140 13.94 14.62 -13.11
C ASP A 140 14.92 13.62 -12.48
N GLY A 141 15.54 13.96 -11.35
CA GLY A 141 16.45 13.09 -10.62
C GLY A 141 15.80 11.79 -10.18
N ILE A 142 14.55 11.85 -9.66
CA ILE A 142 13.83 10.64 -9.23
C ILE A 142 13.55 9.69 -10.40
N ARG A 143 13.40 10.18 -11.64
CA ARG A 143 13.15 9.33 -12.81
C ARG A 143 14.31 8.38 -13.11
N SER A 144 15.52 8.76 -12.72
CA SER A 144 16.72 7.93 -12.92
C SER A 144 16.79 6.71 -11.98
N VAL A 145 16.02 6.71 -10.90
CA VAL A 145 16.06 5.68 -9.85
C VAL A 145 14.70 5.06 -9.52
N ASN A 146 13.59 5.68 -9.90
CA ASN A 146 12.25 5.23 -9.51
C ASN A 146 11.87 3.91 -10.21
N CYS A 147 11.57 2.89 -9.41
CA CYS A 147 11.01 1.62 -9.87
C CYS A 147 9.55 1.41 -9.43
N PHE A 148 8.85 2.45 -8.99
CA PHE A 148 7.48 2.36 -8.47
C PHE A 148 6.47 3.12 -9.32
N SER A 149 5.26 2.56 -9.41
CA SER A 149 4.12 3.16 -10.11
C SER A 149 3.33 4.12 -9.23
N HIS A 150 3.17 3.76 -7.95
CA HIS A 150 2.42 4.52 -6.98
C HIS A 150 2.89 4.19 -5.57
N VAL A 151 2.52 5.05 -4.62
CA VAL A 151 2.70 4.84 -3.19
C VAL A 151 1.34 4.90 -2.50
N ARG A 152 1.11 3.96 -1.58
CA ARG A 152 -0.03 3.98 -0.66
C ARG A 152 0.46 4.41 0.71
N ILE A 153 -0.25 5.35 1.32
CA ILE A 153 0.04 5.83 2.66
C ILE A 153 -1.16 5.53 3.55
N SER A 154 -0.95 4.72 4.57
CA SER A 154 -1.98 4.35 5.55
C SER A 154 -1.69 5.03 6.89
N ALA A 155 -2.66 5.76 7.44
CA ALA A 155 -2.57 6.43 8.73
C ALA A 155 -3.44 5.70 9.76
N ASN A 156 -2.80 5.18 10.82
CA ASN A 156 -3.46 4.48 11.93
C ASN A 156 -4.41 3.36 11.53
N VAL A 157 -4.20 2.72 10.37
CA VAL A 157 -5.01 1.58 9.92
C VAL A 157 -4.33 0.27 10.33
N SER A 158 -5.11 -0.71 10.78
CA SER A 158 -4.70 -2.11 10.92
C SER A 158 -5.49 -2.95 9.91
N MET A 159 -4.80 -3.38 8.86
CA MET A 159 -5.43 -4.23 7.84
C MET A 159 -5.75 -5.60 8.45
N GLY A 160 -7.03 -5.95 8.40
CA GLY A 160 -7.59 -7.00 9.22
C GLY A 160 -7.82 -8.36 8.60
N ASN A 161 -7.48 -8.56 7.32
CA ASN A 161 -7.70 -9.86 6.70
C ASN A 161 -6.37 -10.56 6.43
N PRO A 162 -6.04 -11.66 7.13
CA PRO A 162 -4.81 -12.44 6.92
C PRO A 162 -4.72 -13.14 5.56
N TRP A 163 -5.70 -12.92 4.67
CA TRP A 163 -5.79 -13.53 3.33
C TRP A 163 -5.90 -12.52 2.21
N GLU A 164 -5.67 -11.23 2.49
CA GLU A 164 -5.47 -10.28 1.41
C GLU A 164 -4.05 -10.48 0.88
N LYS A 165 -3.93 -11.25 -0.21
CA LYS A 165 -2.83 -10.98 -1.17
C LYS A 165 -2.88 -9.47 -1.42
N LEU A 166 -1.74 -8.81 -1.62
CA LEU A 166 -1.74 -7.45 -2.17
C LEU A 166 -2.37 -7.54 -3.56
N ALA A 167 -3.71 -7.58 -3.58
CA ALA A 167 -4.51 -7.76 -4.76
C ALA A 167 -4.18 -6.58 -5.66
N PRO A 168 -4.21 -6.78 -6.98
CA PRO A 168 -4.02 -5.68 -7.90
C PRO A 168 -4.97 -4.56 -7.47
N ASP A 169 -4.39 -3.43 -7.04
CA ASP A 169 -5.16 -2.29 -6.57
C ASP A 169 -6.06 -1.89 -7.74
N THR A 170 -7.36 -2.17 -7.62
CA THR A 170 -8.35 -2.03 -8.70
C THR A 170 -8.38 -0.58 -9.22
N ASP A 171 -7.96 0.36 -8.39
CA ASP A 171 -7.84 1.79 -8.72
C ASP A 171 -6.60 2.14 -9.56
N THR A 172 -5.51 1.36 -9.49
CA THR A 172 -4.24 1.68 -10.17
C THR A 172 -3.76 0.63 -11.17
N ARG A 173 -4.36 -0.58 -11.19
CA ARG A 173 -3.96 -1.73 -12.03
C ARG A 173 -2.48 -2.10 -11.90
N ALA A 174 -1.82 -1.67 -10.83
CA ALA A 174 -0.41 -1.91 -10.60
C ALA A 174 -0.23 -3.29 -9.96
N CYS A 175 0.28 -4.21 -10.78
CA CYS A 175 0.45 -5.61 -10.43
C CYS A 175 1.94 -6.00 -10.46
N GLY A 176 2.86 -5.13 -10.05
CA GLY A 176 4.29 -5.49 -10.02
C GLY A 176 4.62 -6.57 -8.99
N PRO A 177 5.70 -7.34 -9.16
CA PRO A 177 6.00 -8.49 -8.29
C PRO A 177 6.34 -8.10 -6.85
N TRP A 178 6.80 -6.87 -6.61
CA TRP A 178 7.24 -6.44 -5.28
C TRP A 178 6.54 -5.19 -4.75
N VAL A 179 6.46 -5.15 -3.43
CA VAL A 179 6.06 -4.00 -2.63
C VAL A 179 7.13 -3.74 -1.57
N VAL A 180 7.45 -2.47 -1.35
CA VAL A 180 8.30 -2.06 -0.23
C VAL A 180 7.45 -1.40 0.82
N VAL A 181 7.47 -1.91 2.04
CA VAL A 181 6.76 -1.35 3.20
C VAL A 181 7.75 -0.62 4.09
N VAL A 182 7.45 0.65 4.38
CA VAL A 182 8.25 1.51 5.26
C VAL A 182 7.33 2.20 6.26
N PRO A 183 7.39 1.84 7.56
CA PRO A 183 6.59 2.53 8.56
C PRO A 183 7.30 3.81 9.03
N TRP A 184 6.51 4.79 9.47
CA TRP A 184 6.94 6.04 10.09
C TRP A 184 6.01 6.37 11.25
N GLY A 185 6.46 7.17 12.20
CA GLY A 185 5.61 7.51 13.35
C GLY A 185 6.28 7.26 14.69
N ALA A 186 5.49 7.48 15.72
CA ALA A 186 5.82 7.11 17.07
C ALA A 186 4.63 6.30 17.55
N TRP A 187 4.76 4.98 17.64
CA TRP A 187 3.73 4.15 18.22
C TRP A 187 4.28 3.26 19.32
N HIS A 188 3.49 3.13 20.37
CA HIS A 188 3.81 2.28 21.50
C HIS A 188 2.84 1.11 21.56
N ILE A 189 3.39 -0.02 21.97
CA ILE A 189 2.64 -1.24 22.22
C ILE A 189 2.22 -1.23 23.69
N PHE A 190 0.91 -1.17 23.96
CA PHE A 190 0.35 -1.22 25.32
C PHE A 190 -0.62 -2.40 25.49
N GLY A 191 -0.55 -3.10 26.63
CA GLY A 191 -1.47 -4.18 27.01
C GLY A 191 -1.08 -5.58 26.53
N ASN A 192 -2.03 -6.53 26.55
CA ASN A 192 -1.85 -7.93 26.11
C ASN A 192 -1.60 -8.08 24.59
N TRP A 193 -1.56 -6.97 23.87
CA TRP A 193 -1.20 -6.88 22.45
C TRP A 193 0.31 -6.92 22.30
N SER A 194 0.98 -7.95 22.83
CA SER A 194 2.45 -8.09 22.78
C SER A 194 3.04 -8.00 21.36
N HIS A 195 2.17 -8.06 20.34
CA HIS A 195 2.52 -8.03 18.94
C HIS A 195 1.94 -6.80 18.22
N GLY A 196 1.31 -5.84 18.90
CA GLY A 196 0.56 -4.74 18.27
C GLY A 196 1.44 -3.79 17.43
N GLY A 197 0.94 -3.33 16.29
CA GLY A 197 1.68 -2.44 15.39
C GLY A 197 2.76 -3.12 14.54
N ARG A 198 2.90 -4.45 14.61
CA ARG A 198 3.86 -5.28 13.87
C ARG A 198 3.30 -5.76 12.54
N ILE A 199 4.21 -6.24 11.69
CA ILE A 199 3.89 -6.86 10.41
C ILE A 199 4.21 -8.35 10.51
N VAL A 200 3.17 -9.18 10.37
CA VAL A 200 3.27 -10.65 10.34
C VAL A 200 3.16 -11.12 8.91
N ILE A 201 4.11 -11.95 8.46
CA ILE A 201 4.09 -12.58 7.13
C ILE A 201 3.79 -14.09 7.24
N ALA A 202 3.28 -14.68 6.15
CA ALA A 202 2.74 -16.05 6.11
C ALA A 202 3.64 -17.15 6.70
N ASP A 203 4.97 -16.98 6.67
CA ASP A 203 5.94 -17.93 7.23
C ASP A 203 5.99 -17.93 8.77
N GLY A 204 5.04 -17.26 9.43
CA GLY A 204 5.00 -17.11 10.89
C GLY A 204 6.06 -16.15 11.43
N ILE A 205 6.74 -15.42 10.54
CA ILE A 205 7.71 -14.40 10.92
C ILE A 205 6.93 -13.17 11.37
N ASP A 206 6.94 -12.93 12.67
CA ASP A 206 6.44 -11.71 13.28
C ASP A 206 7.58 -10.68 13.37
N ARG A 207 7.58 -9.72 12.44
CA ARG A 207 8.64 -8.71 12.36
C ARG A 207 8.17 -7.39 12.97
N GLU A 208 8.86 -6.99 14.03
CA GLU A 208 8.81 -5.60 14.46
C GLU A 208 9.57 -4.75 13.43
N LEU A 209 8.84 -3.88 12.73
CA LEU A 209 9.46 -2.86 11.89
C LEU A 209 9.54 -1.55 12.68
N LYS A 210 10.74 -1.02 12.82
CA LYS A 210 10.98 0.31 13.39
C LYS A 210 10.70 1.38 12.33
N PRO A 211 10.39 2.63 12.75
CA PRO A 211 10.27 3.74 11.81
C PRO A 211 11.48 3.82 10.87
N GLY A 212 11.26 3.85 9.56
CA GLY A 212 12.28 3.90 8.52
C GLY A 212 12.85 2.55 8.08
N ASP A 213 12.48 1.44 8.73
CA ASP A 213 12.85 0.10 8.26
C ASP A 213 12.21 -0.19 6.90
N HIS A 214 12.91 -0.95 6.07
CA HIS A 214 12.40 -1.39 4.77
C HIS A 214 12.09 -2.88 4.81
N LEU A 215 10.84 -3.23 4.54
CA LEU A 215 10.41 -4.60 4.32
C LEU A 215 10.09 -4.77 2.84
N HIS A 216 10.87 -5.61 2.15
CA HIS A 216 10.62 -6.02 0.78
C HIS A 216 9.77 -7.27 0.80
N MET A 217 8.64 -7.27 0.10
CA MET A 217 7.74 -8.42 0.02
C MET A 217 7.32 -8.64 -1.41
N ARG A 218 7.12 -9.91 -1.77
CA ARG A 218 6.37 -10.23 -2.96
C ARG A 218 4.90 -9.90 -2.76
N LYS A 219 4.23 -9.37 -3.78
CA LYS A 219 2.78 -9.06 -3.69
C LYS A 219 1.92 -10.30 -3.41
N GLU A 220 2.43 -11.49 -3.73
CA GLU A 220 1.73 -12.75 -3.53
C GLU A 220 1.76 -13.21 -2.06
N GLU A 221 2.63 -12.63 -1.25
CA GLU A 221 2.74 -12.93 0.18
C GLU A 221 1.58 -12.32 0.96
N TYR A 222 1.10 -13.06 1.97
CA TYR A 222 0.13 -12.56 2.91
C TYR A 222 0.83 -11.75 3.99
N VAL A 223 0.27 -10.59 4.28
CA VAL A 223 0.76 -9.68 5.31
C VAL A 223 -0.38 -9.31 6.24
N TYR A 224 -0.11 -9.36 7.55
CA TYR A 224 -1.07 -8.95 8.58
C TYR A 224 -0.47 -7.85 9.45
N ASN A 225 -1.17 -6.73 9.50
CA ASN A 225 -0.81 -5.59 10.34
C ASN A 225 -1.56 -5.71 11.66
N THR A 226 -0.87 -6.05 12.73
CA THR A 226 -1.51 -6.21 14.03
C THR A 226 -2.07 -4.87 14.54
N PRO A 227 -3.26 -4.86 15.18
CA PRO A 227 -3.82 -3.65 15.75
C PRO A 227 -2.95 -3.05 16.84
N PHE A 228 -3.00 -1.73 17.00
CA PHE A 228 -2.38 -1.00 18.10
C PHE A 228 -3.37 0.03 18.66
N ALA A 229 -3.13 0.54 19.86
CA ALA A 229 -3.99 1.54 20.50
C ALA A 229 -3.57 2.97 20.09
N PRO A 230 -4.37 3.71 19.29
CA PRO A 230 -3.98 5.04 18.81
C PRO A 230 -4.36 6.14 19.80
N PHE A 231 -3.65 6.30 20.91
CA PHE A 231 -3.86 7.43 21.83
C PHE A 231 -3.08 8.69 21.40
N PRO A 232 -3.38 9.90 21.94
CA PRO A 232 -2.66 11.13 21.56
C PRO A 232 -1.14 11.00 21.69
N GLY A 233 -0.42 11.28 20.60
CA GLY A 233 1.03 11.09 20.52
C GLY A 233 1.47 9.73 19.96
N ASN A 234 0.55 8.76 19.87
CA ASN A 234 0.76 7.44 19.28
C ASN A 234 0.14 7.39 17.87
N GLN A 235 1.00 7.50 16.85
CA GLN A 235 0.59 7.51 15.44
C GLN A 235 1.52 6.63 14.62
N ARG A 236 0.92 5.81 13.75
CA ARG A 236 1.63 5.01 12.75
C ARG A 236 1.21 5.43 11.36
N TYR A 237 2.20 5.67 10.52
CA TYR A 237 2.06 5.86 9.09
C TYR A 237 2.77 4.72 8.39
N GLN A 238 2.13 4.06 7.43
CA GLN A 238 2.73 3.00 6.65
C GLN A 238 2.75 3.41 5.18
N PHE A 239 3.95 3.46 4.61
CA PHE A 239 4.17 3.75 3.20
C PHE A 239 4.43 2.44 2.48
N GLU A 240 3.67 2.18 1.43
CA GLU A 240 3.76 0.97 0.61
C GLU A 240 4.03 1.40 -0.83
N TYR A 241 5.21 1.08 -1.34
CA TYR A 241 5.66 1.43 -2.67
C TYR A 241 5.47 0.25 -3.61
N PHE A 242 4.62 0.41 -4.61
CA PHE A 242 4.21 -0.68 -5.50
C PHE A 242 4.93 -0.58 -6.83
N MET A 243 5.61 -1.66 -7.21
CA MET A 243 6.21 -1.76 -8.54
C MET A 243 5.12 -1.67 -9.63
N PRO A 244 5.45 -1.11 -10.81
CA PRO A 244 4.55 -1.18 -11.95
C PRO A 244 4.33 -2.64 -12.34
N HIS A 245 3.21 -2.93 -13.02
CA HIS A 245 2.97 -4.24 -13.58
C HIS A 245 4.10 -4.61 -14.55
N ILE A 246 4.76 -5.73 -14.28
CA ILE A 246 5.74 -6.35 -15.17
C ILE A 246 5.14 -7.72 -15.55
N PRO A 247 4.38 -7.81 -16.65
CA PRO A 247 3.60 -8.99 -17.00
C PRO A 247 4.45 -10.25 -17.04
N GLU A 248 5.67 -10.14 -17.56
CA GLU A 248 6.50 -11.32 -17.65
C GLU A 248 6.92 -11.79 -16.24
N HIS A 249 7.08 -10.91 -15.25
CA HIS A 249 7.78 -11.21 -13.97
C HIS A 249 6.85 -11.63 -12.82
N ASN A 250 5.56 -11.76 -13.08
CA ASN A 250 4.58 -12.24 -12.13
C ASN A 250 4.47 -13.77 -12.14
N GLY A 251 3.99 -14.36 -11.03
CA GLY A 251 3.71 -15.79 -11.01
C GLY A 251 2.62 -16.16 -12.01
N GLN A 252 2.74 -17.29 -12.71
CA GLN A 252 1.78 -17.72 -13.74
C GLN A 252 0.33 -17.78 -13.20
N MET A 253 0.14 -18.35 -12.02
CA MET A 253 -1.17 -18.37 -11.33
C MET A 253 -1.71 -16.97 -11.01
N PHE A 254 -0.83 -15.98 -10.77
CA PHE A 254 -1.26 -14.61 -10.54
C PHE A 254 -1.79 -13.99 -11.84
N GLU A 255 -1.08 -14.16 -12.96
CA GLU A 255 -1.50 -13.64 -14.26
C GLU A 255 -2.81 -14.27 -14.73
N GLU A 256 -2.97 -15.58 -14.56
CA GLU A 256 -4.21 -16.28 -14.88
C GLU A 256 -5.41 -15.72 -14.08
N MET A 257 -5.23 -15.45 -12.78
CA MET A 257 -6.28 -14.87 -11.94
C MET A 257 -6.55 -13.40 -12.27
N ALA A 258 -5.52 -12.62 -12.62
CA ALA A 258 -5.67 -11.23 -13.05
C ALA A 258 -6.41 -11.11 -14.39
N GLU A 259 -6.17 -12.01 -15.34
CA GLU A 259 -6.91 -12.08 -16.61
C GLU A 259 -8.37 -12.51 -16.41
N ILE A 260 -8.64 -13.46 -15.52
CA ILE A 260 -10.02 -13.84 -15.15
C ILE A 260 -10.77 -12.65 -14.54
N ALA A 261 -10.12 -11.88 -13.65
CA ALA A 261 -10.70 -10.68 -13.07
C ALA A 261 -11.01 -9.58 -14.10
N LYS A 262 -10.14 -9.41 -15.12
CA LYS A 262 -10.40 -8.49 -16.25
C LYS A 262 -11.68 -8.85 -17.02
N GLY A 263 -11.98 -10.14 -17.18
CA GLY A 263 -13.19 -10.61 -17.84
C GLY A 263 -14.48 -10.30 -17.05
N GLN A 264 -14.39 -10.28 -15.72
CA GLN A 264 -15.53 -10.00 -14.84
C GLN A 264 -15.84 -8.51 -14.69
N GLU A 265 -14.85 -7.61 -14.88
CA GLU A 265 -15.08 -6.15 -14.84
C GLU A 265 -15.64 -5.57 -16.15
N THR A 266 -15.52 -6.29 -17.28
CA THR A 266 -16.12 -5.88 -18.57
C THR A 266 -17.61 -6.18 -18.69
N GLU A 267 -18.15 -7.03 -17.81
CA GLU A 267 -19.60 -7.16 -17.63
C GLU A 267 -20.04 -6.06 -16.66
N CYS A 268 -20.39 -4.88 -17.21
CA CYS A 268 -21.29 -3.99 -16.47
C CYS A 268 -22.48 -4.83 -16.01
N PRO A 269 -22.84 -4.86 -14.71
CA PRO A 269 -24.09 -5.49 -14.34
C PRO A 269 -25.17 -4.73 -15.10
N GLU A 270 -25.84 -5.43 -16.02
CA GLU A 270 -27.06 -4.93 -16.62
C GLU A 270 -27.92 -4.43 -15.46
N THR A 271 -28.29 -3.15 -15.56
CA THR A 271 -29.26 -2.48 -14.73
C THR A 271 -30.32 -3.46 -14.24
N VAL A 272 -30.31 -3.78 -12.95
CA VAL A 272 -31.49 -4.29 -12.26
C VAL A 272 -32.43 -3.09 -12.10
N MET A 273 -33.00 -2.65 -13.22
CA MET A 273 -34.34 -2.07 -13.24
C MET A 273 -35.29 -3.25 -13.48
N ASP A 274 -35.97 -3.68 -12.42
CA ASP A 274 -37.42 -3.44 -12.36
C ASP A 274 -38.08 -4.02 -11.10
N SER A 275 -38.97 -3.20 -10.56
CA SER A 275 -40.22 -3.59 -9.90
C SER A 275 -40.16 -4.38 -8.58
N VAL A 276 -40.11 -3.65 -7.46
CA VAL A 276 -40.96 -4.03 -6.32
C VAL A 276 -42.15 -3.07 -6.32
N ALA A 277 -43.15 -3.44 -7.12
CA ALA A 277 -44.48 -2.91 -6.99
C ALA A 277 -45.02 -3.31 -5.60
N PHE A 278 -45.26 -2.32 -4.73
CA PHE A 278 -46.14 -2.50 -3.57
C PHE A 278 -47.58 -2.65 -4.08
N GLY A 279 -47.93 -3.85 -4.53
CA GLY A 279 -49.27 -4.28 -4.90
C GLY A 279 -49.81 -5.24 -3.84
N GLY A 280 -50.29 -4.71 -2.72
CA GLY A 280 -51.02 -5.48 -1.72
C GLY A 280 -52.51 -5.13 -1.75
N LYS A 281 -53.29 -5.82 -2.57
CA LYS A 281 -54.75 -6.00 -2.41
C LYS A 281 -55.20 -7.30 -3.06
N ILE A 282 -56.34 -7.79 -2.56
CA ILE A 282 -57.21 -8.92 -2.97
C ILE A 282 -57.00 -10.14 -2.04
N ASN A 283 -57.98 -10.70 -1.31
CA ASN A 283 -59.43 -10.47 -1.15
C ASN A 283 -59.92 -11.19 0.13
N ASP A 284 -61.06 -10.71 0.66
CA ASP A 284 -61.96 -11.42 1.61
C ASP A 284 -62.29 -12.86 1.17
N PRO A 285 -62.71 -13.71 2.12
CA PRO A 285 -64.14 -14.06 2.11
C PRO A 285 -64.80 -14.11 3.50
N ALA A 286 -66.02 -13.55 3.54
CA ALA A 286 -67.24 -13.96 4.26
C ALA A 286 -67.15 -14.52 5.70
N GLY A 287 -67.90 -13.87 6.62
CA GLY A 287 -68.06 -14.19 8.04
C GLY A 287 -68.77 -15.53 8.37
N PRO A 288 -69.27 -15.70 9.61
CA PRO A 288 -70.50 -14.98 10.02
C PRO A 288 -70.57 -14.50 11.49
N GLN A 289 -71.57 -13.63 11.72
CA GLN A 289 -72.47 -13.45 12.89
C GLN A 289 -72.19 -14.37 14.09
N TYR A 290 -71.98 -13.87 15.32
CA TYR A 290 -72.84 -13.06 16.20
C TYR A 290 -72.02 -12.21 17.16
#